data_AF-A0A1A8XGP6-F1
#
_entry.id   AF-A0A1A8XGP6-F1
#
_cell.length_a   1.000
_cell.length_b   1.000
_cell.length_c   1.000
_cell.angle_alpha   90.00
_cell.angle_beta   90.00
_cell.angle_gamma   90.00
#
_symmetry.space_group_name_H-M   'P 1'
#
loop_
_entity.id
_entity.type
_entity.pdbx_description
1 polymer ?
#
loop_
_entity_poly.entity_id
_entity_poly.type
_entity_poly.pdbx_seq_one_letter_code
_entity_poly.pdbx_strand_id
1 'polypeptide(L)'
;MSRRRLQYGYLLEIPLLLVATGLVVAALFPNLPPLGQKVLVGVATLPVLYSLYYMIVTPGWMPGNERFKPILRLSAFLLLAATIVTGVTIFVFGE
;
A
#
# COMPACT_ATOMS: atom_id res chain seq x y z
N MET A 1 17.17 20.79 -13.80
CA MET A 1 15.79 20.33 -13.47
C MET A 1 15.46 20.73 -12.04
N SER A 2 14.35 21.43 -11.82
CA SER A 2 13.94 21.95 -10.50
C SER A 2 13.58 20.81 -9.53
N ARG A 3 14.12 20.85 -8.30
CA ARG A 3 13.84 19.89 -7.21
C ARG A 3 12.34 19.66 -6.96
N ARG A 4 11.47 20.62 -7.31
CA ARG A 4 10.00 20.48 -7.21
C ARG A 4 9.41 19.44 -8.16
N ARG A 5 9.97 19.24 -9.37
CA ARG A 5 9.48 18.20 -10.31
C ARG A 5 9.80 16.79 -9.83
N LEU A 6 10.94 16.59 -9.16
CA LEU A 6 11.31 15.31 -8.57
C LEU A 6 10.29 14.88 -7.49
N GLN A 7 9.82 15.83 -6.68
CA GLN A 7 8.90 15.54 -5.57
C GLN A 7 7.45 15.26 -6.01
N TYR A 8 7.04 15.76 -7.18
CA TYR A 8 5.76 15.41 -7.79
C TYR A 8 5.71 13.99 -8.38
N GLY A 9 6.86 13.40 -8.74
CA GLY A 9 6.95 12.01 -9.16
C GLY A 9 6.61 11.07 -8.00
N TYR A 10 7.27 11.29 -6.85
CA TYR A 10 7.00 10.56 -5.62
C TYR A 10 5.51 10.60 -5.27
N LEU A 11 4.90 11.80 -5.17
CA LEU A 11 3.53 12.13 -5.63
C LEU A 11 2.45 11.05 -5.80
N LEU A 12 2.68 10.27 -6.84
CA LEU A 12 1.72 9.36 -7.44
C LEU A 12 2.22 7.93 -7.41
N GLU A 13 3.53 7.70 -7.22
CA GLU A 13 4.15 6.38 -7.23
C GLU A 13 3.52 5.44 -6.19
N ILE A 14 3.26 5.93 -4.98
CA ILE A 14 2.69 5.11 -3.90
C ILE A 14 1.23 4.74 -4.15
N PRO A 15 0.32 5.70 -4.44
CA PRO A 15 -1.03 5.35 -4.87
C PRO A 15 -1.06 4.40 -6.07
N LEU A 16 -0.21 4.63 -7.08
CA LEU A 16 -0.13 3.76 -8.25
C LEU A 16 0.32 2.34 -7.88
N LEU A 17 1.33 2.22 -7.02
CA LEU A 17 1.84 0.94 -6.53
C LEU A 17 0.75 0.16 -5.78
N LEU A 18 -0.01 0.84 -4.91
CA LEU A 18 -1.11 0.21 -4.18
C LEU A 18 -2.25 -0.23 -5.11
N VAL A 19 -2.63 0.60 -6.09
CA VAL A 19 -3.65 0.23 -7.08
C VAL A 19 -3.18 -0.93 -7.95
N ALA A 20 -1.94 -0.89 -8.45
CA ALA A 20 -1.36 -1.96 -9.25
C ALA A 20 -1.29 -3.27 -8.46
N THR A 21 -0.84 -3.21 -7.21
CA THR A 21 -0.82 -4.38 -6.31
C THR A 21 -2.23 -4.92 -6.10
N GLY A 22 -3.20 -4.06 -5.82
CA GLY A 22 -4.60 -4.44 -5.64
C GLY A 22 -5.20 -5.11 -6.89
N LEU A 23 -4.93 -4.58 -8.09
CA LEU A 23 -5.37 -5.17 -9.34
C LEU A 23 -4.74 -6.54 -9.59
N VAL A 24 -3.44 -6.68 -9.35
CA VAL A 24 -2.74 -7.97 -9.49
C VAL A 24 -3.30 -8.99 -8.52
N VAL A 25 -3.53 -8.61 -7.26
CA VAL A 25 -4.16 -9.49 -6.27
C VAL A 25 -5.57 -9.86 -6.71
N ALA A 26 -6.43 -8.89 -7.05
CA ALA A 26 -7.81 -9.16 -7.44
C ALA A 26 -7.93 -10.06 -8.68
N ALA A 27 -7.01 -9.93 -9.66
CA ALA A 27 -7.02 -10.74 -10.87
C ALA A 27 -6.47 -12.16 -10.64
N LEU A 28 -5.38 -12.30 -9.88
CA LEU A 28 -4.70 -13.58 -9.71
C LEU A 28 -5.25 -14.41 -8.56
N PHE A 29 -5.65 -13.78 -7.45
CA PHE A 29 -6.12 -14.46 -6.24
C PHE A 29 -7.21 -15.52 -6.48
N PRO A 30 -8.31 -15.24 -7.21
CA PRO A 30 -9.37 -16.25 -7.43
C PRO A 30 -8.93 -17.41 -8.33
N ASN A 31 -7.84 -17.26 -9.09
CA ASN A 31 -7.37 -18.23 -10.06
C ASN A 31 -6.20 -19.08 -9.56
N LEU A 32 -5.69 -18.83 -8.35
CA LEU A 32 -4.54 -19.51 -7.79
C LEU A 32 -4.94 -20.62 -6.81
N PRO A 33 -4.19 -21.74 -6.76
CA PRO A 33 -4.34 -22.74 -5.70
C PRO A 33 -3.98 -22.14 -4.34
N PRO A 34 -4.36 -22.77 -3.21
CA PRO A 34 -4.18 -22.20 -1.86
C PRO A 34 -2.74 -21.75 -1.56
N LEU A 35 -1.75 -22.54 -1.98
CA LEU A 35 -0.34 -22.19 -1.83
C LEU A 35 0.05 -20.96 -2.66
N GLY A 36 -0.49 -20.84 -3.88
CA GLY A 36 -0.29 -19.68 -4.75
C GLY A 36 -0.92 -18.41 -4.17
N GLN A 37 -2.10 -18.51 -3.55
CA GLN A 37 -2.74 -17.39 -2.85
C GLN A 37 -1.89 -16.90 -1.67
N LYS A 38 -1.34 -17.81 -0.87
CA LYS A 38 -0.44 -17.48 0.25
C LYS A 38 0.83 -16.76 -0.22
N VAL A 39 1.44 -17.25 -1.31
CA VAL A 39 2.61 -16.60 -1.93
C VAL A 39 2.24 -15.22 -2.48
N LEU A 40 1.12 -15.11 -3.20
CA LEU A 40 0.65 -13.84 -3.78
C LEU A 40 0.40 -12.79 -2.70
N VAL A 41 -0.29 -13.15 -1.61
CA VAL A 41 -0.52 -12.26 -0.46
C VAL A 41 0.80 -11.88 0.21
N GLY A 42 1.72 -12.83 0.39
CA GLY A 42 3.05 -12.55 0.94
C GLY A 42 3.83 -11.52 0.13
N VAL A 43 3.86 -11.68 -1.20
CA VAL A 43 4.51 -10.73 -2.11
C VAL A 43 3.78 -9.39 -2.13
N ALA A 44 2.45 -9.38 -2.19
CA ALA A 44 1.64 -8.16 -2.17
C ALA A 44 1.76 -7.36 -0.86
N THR A 45 2.18 -7.99 0.23
CA THR A 45 2.41 -7.32 1.51
C THR A 45 3.63 -6.38 1.45
N LEU A 46 4.64 -6.67 0.62
CA LEU A 46 5.84 -5.84 0.49
C LEU A 46 5.56 -4.39 0.04
N PRO A 47 4.82 -4.13 -1.06
CA PRO A 47 4.47 -2.77 -1.46
C PRO A 47 3.55 -2.06 -0.45
N VAL A 48 2.68 -2.81 0.25
CA VAL A 48 1.84 -2.29 1.34
C VAL A 48 2.71 -1.81 2.52
N LEU A 49 3.67 -2.62 2.96
CA LEU A 49 4.62 -2.27 4.02
C LEU A 49 5.53 -1.11 3.61
N TYR A 50 6.01 -1.09 2.36
CA TYR A 50 6.80 0.02 1.83
C TYR A 50 5.99 1.32 1.85
N SER A 51 4.72 1.27 1.47
CA SER A 51 3.80 2.43 1.51
C SER A 51 3.56 2.92 2.94
N LEU A 52 3.38 2.00 3.90
CA LEU A 52 3.24 2.33 5.33
C LEU A 52 4.51 2.95 5.91
N TYR A 53 5.66 2.33 5.66
CA TYR A 53 6.96 2.85 6.06
C TYR A 53 7.13 4.28 5.54
N TYR A 54 6.80 4.51 4.27
CA TYR A 54 6.91 5.82 3.67
C TYR A 54 5.98 6.85 4.31
N MET A 55 4.74 6.47 4.62
CA MET A 55 3.76 7.32 5.32
C MET A 55 4.18 7.66 6.76
N ILE A 56 4.85 6.75 7.47
CA ILE A 56 5.25 6.92 8.88
C ILE A 56 6.59 7.64 9.00
N VAL A 57 7.59 7.22 8.22
CA VAL A 57 8.99 7.68 8.36
C VAL A 57 9.25 8.98 7.60
N THR A 58 8.48 9.25 6.54
CA THR A 58 8.55 10.49 5.77
C THR A 58 7.22 11.26 5.91
N PRO A 59 6.94 11.87 7.09
CA PRO A 59 5.67 12.54 7.36
C PRO A 59 5.46 13.84 6.55
N GLY A 60 6.41 14.19 5.69
CA GLY A 60 6.53 15.46 4.98
C GLY A 60 6.26 15.37 3.48
N TRP A 61 5.19 14.70 3.07
CA TRP A 61 4.81 14.64 1.66
C TRP A 61 4.20 15.93 1.10
N MET A 62 4.88 17.06 1.37
CA MET A 62 5.08 18.18 0.45
C MET A 62 6.10 19.16 1.04
N PRO A 63 7.05 19.66 0.24
CA PRO A 63 7.74 20.91 0.56
C PRO A 63 6.75 22.05 0.33
N GLY A 64 6.25 22.61 1.43
CA GLY A 64 5.41 23.80 1.46
C GLY A 64 3.96 23.59 1.89
N ASN A 65 3.52 22.39 2.27
CA ASN A 65 2.11 22.16 2.62
C ASN A 65 1.94 21.81 4.09
N GLU A 66 1.51 22.80 4.87
CA GLU A 66 0.95 22.57 6.19
C GLU A 66 -0.38 21.81 6.05
N ARG A 67 -0.50 20.68 6.76
CA ARG A 67 -1.76 19.96 7.05
C ARG A 67 -2.35 19.12 5.90
N PHE A 68 -1.73 17.97 5.62
CA PHE A 68 -2.55 16.79 5.30
C PHE A 68 -3.54 16.56 6.45
N LYS A 69 -4.85 16.64 6.17
CA LYS A 69 -5.89 16.55 7.21
C LYS A 69 -5.71 15.23 7.99
N PRO A 70 -5.67 15.23 9.32
CA PRO A 70 -5.42 14.04 10.14
C PRO A 70 -6.40 12.89 9.83
N ILE A 71 -7.61 13.22 9.38
CA ILE A 71 -8.63 12.27 8.94
C ILE A 71 -8.17 11.43 7.74
N LEU A 72 -7.51 12.05 6.75
CA LEU A 72 -7.03 11.34 5.56
C LEU A 72 -5.85 10.41 5.88
N ARG A 73 -5.01 10.80 6.85
CA ARG A 73 -3.95 9.93 7.37
C ARG A 73 -4.52 8.73 8.10
N LEU A 74 -5.53 8.96 8.94
CA LEU A 74 -6.23 7.90 9.66
C LEU A 74 -6.94 6.94 8.70
N SER A 75 -7.62 7.45 7.68
CA SER A 75 -8.29 6.61 6.70
C SER A 75 -7.30 5.76 5.90
N ALA A 76 -6.18 6.34 5.45
CA ALA A 76 -5.15 5.59 4.74
C ALA A 76 -4.51 4.51 5.63
N PHE A 77 -4.23 4.85 6.89
CA PHE A 77 -3.73 3.90 7.88
C PHE A 77 -4.72 2.75 8.11
N LEU A 78 -6.01 3.05 8.31
CA LEU A 78 -7.05 2.04 8.51
C LEU A 78 -7.22 1.14 7.29
N LEU A 79 -7.14 1.69 6.07
CA LEU A 79 -7.25 0.92 4.83
C LEU A 79 -6.06 -0.04 4.67
N LEU A 80 -4.85 0.43 4.96
CA LEU A 80 -3.63 -0.39 4.94
C LEU A 80 -3.64 -1.44 6.06
N ALA A 81 -4.06 -1.06 7.28
CA ALA A 81 -4.22 -1.98 8.40
C ALA A 81 -5.24 -3.07 8.09
N ALA A 82 -6.40 -2.71 7.53
CA ALA A 82 -7.41 -3.67 7.08
C ALA A 82 -6.83 -4.63 6.03
N THR A 83 -6.07 -4.12 5.05
CA THR A 83 -5.42 -4.96 4.02
C THR A 83 -4.45 -5.97 4.64
N ILE A 84 -3.65 -5.54 5.62
CA ILE A 84 -2.73 -6.44 6.36
C ILE A 84 -3.52 -7.48 7.15
N VAL A 85 -4.54 -7.05 7.91
CA VAL A 85 -5.36 -7.96 8.72
C VAL A 85 -6.04 -8.99 7.83
N THR A 86 -6.65 -8.58 6.72
CA THR A 86 -7.26 -9.50 5.76
C THR A 86 -6.23 -10.46 5.17
N GLY A 87 -5.05 -9.98 4.78
CA GLY A 87 -3.96 -10.81 4.28
C GLY A 87 -3.49 -11.85 5.30
N VAL A 88 -3.32 -11.46 6.57
CA VAL A 88 -2.96 -12.37 7.67
C VAL A 88 -4.06 -13.38 7.92
N THR A 89 -5.33 -12.97 7.96
CA THR A 89 -6.46 -13.88 8.18
C THR A 89 -6.54 -14.91 7.05
N ILE A 90 -6.38 -14.50 5.79
CA ILE A 90 -6.32 -15.42 4.64
C ILE A 90 -5.11 -16.36 4.75
N PHE A 91 -3.96 -15.85 5.19
CA PHE A 91 -2.75 -16.67 5.30
C PHE A 91 -2.85 -17.71 6.42
N VAL A 92 -3.42 -17.34 7.57
CA VAL A 92 -3.51 -18.17 8.79
C VAL A 92 -4.70 -19.13 8.73
N PHE A 93 -5.85 -18.67 8.23
CA PHE A 93 -7.11 -19.44 8.24
C PHE A 93 -7.58 -19.88 6.86
N GLY A 94 -6.92 -19.46 5.77
CA GLY A 94 -7.18 -20.00 4.45
C GLY A 94 -6.60 -21.41 4.34
N GLU A 95 -7.48 -22.41 4.28
CA GLU A 95 -7.16 -23.82 4.01
C GLU A 95 -6.40 -23.96 2.69
#